data_AF-A0A0F6WAK4-F1
#
_entry.id   AF-A0A0F6WAK4-F1
#
_cell.length_a   1.000
_cell.length_b   1.000
_cell.length_c   1.000
_cell.angle_alpha   90.00
_cell.angle_beta   90.00
_cell.angle_gamma   90.00
#
_symmetry.space_group_name_H-M   'P 1'
#
loop_
_entity.id
_entity.type
_entity.pdbx_description
1 polymer ?
#
loop_
_entity_poly.entity_id
_entity_poly.type
_entity_poly.pdbx_seq_one_letter_code
_entity_poly.pdbx_strand_id
1 'polypeptide(L)'
;MPRSRKGDDELENETLEAGEGDDVAEPAVDVAADEDEEGEEAEEGVPASAAGRASAARLLELLVEKKALALLAKKPGNELIEKVARVLESPAAVKARASRLSDVIVDSDDVDELFIDDETLIELLKRW
;
A
#
# COMPACT_ATOMS: atom_id res chain seq x y z
N MET A 1 -29.79 50.56 15.37
CA MET A 1 -28.58 51.41 15.29
C MET A 1 -27.59 50.77 14.33
N PRO A 2 -27.00 51.51 13.38
CA PRO A 2 -25.99 51.03 12.45
C PRO A 2 -24.54 51.30 12.92
N ARG A 3 -23.62 50.45 12.41
CA ARG A 3 -22.20 50.66 12.03
C ARG A 3 -21.11 50.86 13.09
N SER A 4 -20.10 49.98 13.03
CA SER A 4 -18.63 50.20 12.83
C SER A 4 -17.94 48.83 12.99
N ARG A 5 -17.39 48.12 11.98
CA ARG A 5 -16.16 48.34 11.16
C ARG A 5 -14.94 48.82 11.96
N LYS A 6 -13.90 47.98 12.03
CA LYS A 6 -12.42 48.23 12.03
C LYS A 6 -11.73 47.07 12.77
N GLY A 7 -10.62 46.47 12.37
CA GLY A 7 -9.71 46.56 11.22
C GLY A 7 -9.24 45.13 10.88
N ASP A 8 -8.76 44.78 9.69
CA ASP A 8 -7.75 45.40 8.80
C ASP A 8 -6.35 45.49 9.40
N ASP A 9 -5.39 45.17 8.53
CA ASP A 9 -3.93 45.04 8.67
C ASP A 9 -3.39 43.79 9.38
N GLU A 10 -2.37 43.09 8.88
CA GLU A 10 -1.60 43.19 7.64
C GLU A 10 -0.80 41.89 7.53
N LEU A 11 -0.77 41.29 6.34
CA LEU A 11 0.29 40.38 5.94
C LEU A 11 1.50 41.25 5.65
N GLU A 12 2.68 40.94 6.19
CA GLU A 12 3.92 41.12 5.45
C GLU A 12 5.10 40.40 6.10
N ASN A 13 6.04 40.08 5.23
CA ASN A 13 6.99 38.99 5.25
C ASN A 13 8.41 39.58 5.36
N GLU A 14 9.37 38.77 5.84
CA GLU A 14 10.83 38.99 5.70
C GLU A 14 11.42 40.23 6.43
N THR A 15 12.65 40.28 6.96
CA THR A 15 13.87 39.46 6.83
C THR A 15 14.82 39.79 8.01
N LEU A 16 15.49 38.76 8.54
CA LEU A 16 16.90 38.65 8.97
C LEU A 16 17.67 39.89 9.51
N GLU A 17 18.15 39.82 10.76
CA GLU A 17 19.60 39.84 11.07
C GLU A 17 19.85 39.62 12.57
N ALA A 18 20.26 38.41 12.95
CA ALA A 18 21.03 38.15 14.17
C ALA A 18 21.63 36.76 14.05
N GLY A 19 22.95 36.64 14.19
CA GLY A 19 23.55 35.33 14.43
C GLY A 19 24.84 35.10 13.66
N GLU A 20 25.86 35.81 14.10
CA GLU A 20 27.27 35.45 14.00
C GLU A 20 27.50 33.96 14.34
N GLY A 21 28.21 33.25 13.46
CA GLY A 21 29.10 32.13 13.75
C GLY A 21 28.53 30.85 14.41
N ASP A 22 28.46 29.76 13.64
CA ASP A 22 28.97 28.48 14.10
C ASP A 22 29.50 27.68 12.90
N ASP A 23 30.78 27.34 12.99
CA ASP A 23 31.50 26.45 12.09
C ASP A 23 31.01 25.02 12.36
N VAL A 24 30.04 24.55 11.60
CA VAL A 24 29.68 23.13 11.55
C VAL A 24 29.93 22.64 10.15
N ALA A 25 30.99 21.86 10.02
CA ALA A 25 31.28 21.05 8.85
C ALA A 25 30.08 20.14 8.53
N GLU A 26 29.32 20.46 7.49
CA GLU A 26 28.39 19.52 6.89
C GLU A 26 29.12 18.74 5.78
N PRO A 27 29.33 17.42 5.92
CA PRO A 27 29.66 16.62 4.76
C PRO A 27 28.45 16.71 3.82
N ALA A 28 28.74 17.02 2.55
CA ALA A 28 27.78 17.06 1.46
C ALA A 28 26.78 15.90 1.59
N VAL A 29 25.50 16.27 1.72
CA VAL A 29 24.41 15.34 1.48
C VAL A 29 24.48 14.95 0.02
N ASP A 30 25.10 13.79 -0.23
CA ASP A 30 24.86 13.00 -1.42
C ASP A 30 23.40 12.53 -1.31
N VAL A 31 22.47 13.43 -1.65
CA VAL A 31 21.10 13.04 -1.98
C VAL A 31 21.24 12.35 -3.33
N ALA A 32 21.65 11.08 -3.27
CA ALA A 32 21.47 10.15 -4.35
C ALA A 32 20.01 10.29 -4.78
N ALA A 33 19.85 10.79 -6.00
CA ALA A 33 18.60 10.88 -6.68
C ALA A 33 17.88 9.54 -6.53
N ASP A 34 16.65 9.62 -6.05
CA ASP A 34 15.47 9.00 -6.66
C ASP A 34 15.81 8.12 -7.88
N GLU A 35 16.28 6.91 -7.58
CA GLU A 35 16.18 5.77 -8.47
C GLU A 35 15.31 4.78 -7.68
N ASP A 36 14.02 5.08 -7.59
CA ASP A 36 13.01 4.02 -7.60
C ASP A 36 13.18 3.30 -8.95
N GLU A 37 14.20 2.43 -9.04
CA GLU A 37 14.19 1.34 -10.00
C GLU A 37 12.95 0.51 -9.62
N GLU A 38 11.85 0.78 -10.32
CA GLU A 38 10.83 -0.21 -10.65
C GLU A 38 11.54 -1.36 -11.36
N GLY A 39 12.23 -2.17 -10.57
CA GLY A 39 12.60 -3.51 -10.94
C GLY A 39 11.29 -4.25 -11.13
N GLU A 40 10.85 -4.36 -12.37
CA GLU A 40 10.07 -5.49 -12.86
C GLU A 40 10.87 -6.76 -12.55
N GLU A 41 10.86 -7.18 -11.27
CA GLU A 41 11.37 -8.48 -10.87
C GLU A 41 10.42 -9.51 -11.47
N ALA A 42 10.88 -10.05 -12.60
CA ALA A 42 10.28 -11.13 -13.35
C ALA A 42 9.57 -12.13 -12.43
N GLU A 43 8.23 -12.15 -12.50
CA GLU A 43 7.37 -13.11 -11.83
C GLU A 43 7.42 -14.49 -12.51
N GLU A 44 8.61 -15.07 -12.64
CA GLU A 44 8.78 -16.42 -13.16
C GLU A 44 9.46 -17.31 -12.12
N GLY A 45 8.65 -18.00 -11.31
CA GLY A 45 9.08 -19.31 -10.82
C GLY A 45 8.80 -19.69 -9.38
N VAL A 46 7.98 -18.97 -8.59
CA VAL A 46 7.54 -19.49 -7.29
C VAL A 46 6.27 -20.33 -7.50
N PRO A 47 6.33 -21.67 -7.53
CA PRO A 47 5.13 -22.48 -7.56
C PRO A 47 4.39 -22.30 -6.24
N ALA A 48 3.08 -22.05 -6.31
CA ALA A 48 2.23 -21.99 -5.12
C ALA A 48 2.33 -23.32 -4.36
N SER A 49 2.96 -23.30 -3.18
CA SER A 49 3.14 -24.47 -2.34
C SER A 49 1.80 -24.90 -1.74
N ALA A 50 1.73 -26.15 -1.24
CA ALA A 50 0.51 -26.61 -0.54
C ALA A 50 0.21 -25.75 0.71
N ALA A 51 1.26 -25.24 1.37
CA ALA A 51 1.10 -24.32 2.50
C ALA A 51 0.65 -22.93 2.03
N GLY A 52 1.21 -22.41 0.93
CA GLY A 52 0.81 -21.15 0.32
C GLY A 52 -0.66 -21.12 -0.11
N ARG A 53 -1.14 -22.20 -0.73
CA ARG A 53 -2.56 -22.37 -1.10
C ARG A 53 -3.47 -22.44 0.12
N ALA A 54 -3.05 -23.12 1.19
CA ALA A 54 -3.81 -23.17 2.43
C ALA A 54 -3.92 -21.77 3.08
N SER A 55 -2.81 -21.02 3.09
CA SER A 55 -2.78 -19.63 3.57
C SER A 55 -3.64 -18.70 2.71
N ALA A 56 -3.57 -18.83 1.38
CA ALA A 56 -4.40 -18.06 0.44
C ALA A 56 -5.89 -18.34 0.62
N ALA A 57 -6.28 -19.62 0.75
CA ALA A 57 -7.66 -19.99 1.01
C ALA A 57 -8.17 -19.41 2.34
N ARG A 58 -7.33 -19.44 3.39
CA ARG A 58 -7.66 -18.85 4.69
C ARG A 58 -7.75 -17.34 4.66
N LEU A 59 -6.87 -16.69 3.91
CA LEU A 59 -6.92 -15.24 3.70
C LEU A 59 -8.22 -14.84 2.99
N LEU A 60 -8.55 -15.50 1.87
CA LEU A 60 -9.79 -15.24 1.13
C LEU A 60 -11.03 -15.49 2.00
N GLU A 61 -11.06 -16.59 2.77
CA GLU A 61 -12.13 -16.89 3.72
C GLU A 61 -12.30 -15.77 4.76
N LEU A 62 -11.19 -15.30 5.35
CA LEU A 62 -11.20 -14.19 6.30
C LEU A 62 -11.71 -12.89 5.66
N LEU A 63 -11.35 -12.63 4.40
CA LEU A 63 -11.82 -11.47 3.66
C LEU A 63 -13.33 -11.52 3.44
N VAL A 64 -13.91 -12.68 3.09
CA VAL A 64 -15.39 -12.76 2.97
C VAL A 64 -16.07 -12.72 4.33
N GLU A 65 -15.49 -13.33 5.38
CA GLU A 65 -16.03 -13.26 6.75
C GLU A 65 -16.12 -11.81 7.24
N LYS A 66 -15.09 -11.02 6.95
CA LYS A 66 -15.03 -9.58 7.27
C LYS A 66 -15.84 -8.71 6.31
N LYS A 67 -16.51 -9.29 5.30
CA LYS A 67 -17.20 -8.57 4.22
C LYS A 67 -16.28 -7.61 3.46
N ALA A 68 -14.99 -7.93 3.44
CA ALA A 68 -13.98 -7.23 2.65
C ALA A 68 -13.94 -7.71 1.20
N LEU A 69 -14.50 -8.90 0.93
CA LEU A 69 -14.58 -9.52 -0.39
C LEU A 69 -15.95 -10.20 -0.57
N ALA A 70 -16.58 -10.02 -1.72
CA ALA A 70 -17.73 -10.80 -2.17
C ALA A 70 -17.32 -11.75 -3.29
N LEU A 71 -17.75 -13.00 -3.18
CA LEU A 71 -17.51 -14.04 -4.19
C LEU A 71 -18.79 -14.30 -4.97
N LEU A 72 -18.68 -14.54 -6.28
CA LEU A 72 -19.81 -14.96 -7.11
C LEU A 72 -20.30 -16.36 -6.74
N ALA A 73 -19.39 -17.22 -6.26
CA ALA A 73 -19.68 -18.57 -5.81
C ALA A 73 -19.55 -18.71 -4.29
N LYS A 74 -20.09 -19.81 -3.74
CA LYS A 74 -19.97 -20.12 -2.29
C LYS A 74 -18.54 -20.33 -1.81
N LYS A 75 -17.58 -20.56 -2.71
CA LYS A 75 -16.17 -20.83 -2.42
C LYS A 75 -15.31 -20.22 -3.54
N PRO A 76 -14.10 -19.73 -3.21
CA PRO A 76 -13.18 -19.23 -4.23
C PRO A 76 -12.71 -20.39 -5.12
N GLY A 77 -12.53 -20.11 -6.41
CA GLY A 77 -11.99 -21.06 -7.36
C GLY A 77 -10.53 -21.42 -7.05
N ASN A 78 -10.11 -22.60 -7.50
CA ASN A 78 -8.74 -23.07 -7.32
C ASN A 78 -7.71 -22.14 -8.00
N GLU A 79 -8.11 -21.49 -9.11
CA GLU A 79 -7.25 -20.57 -9.82
C GLU A 79 -6.98 -19.29 -9.02
N LEU A 80 -8.01 -18.67 -8.44
CA LEU A 80 -7.86 -17.52 -7.55
C LEU A 80 -6.97 -17.86 -6.34
N ILE A 81 -7.20 -19.03 -5.71
CA ILE A 81 -6.37 -19.49 -4.59
C ILE A 81 -4.91 -19.63 -5.02
N GLU A 82 -4.65 -20.16 -6.22
CA GLU A 82 -3.29 -20.36 -6.71
C GLU A 82 -2.60 -19.01 -7.01
N LYS A 83 -3.29 -18.06 -7.66
CA LYS A 83 -2.74 -16.73 -7.92
C LYS A 83 -2.43 -15.98 -6.62
N VAL A 84 -3.37 -15.95 -5.67
CA VAL A 84 -3.18 -15.35 -4.34
C VAL A 84 -2.03 -16.01 -3.59
N ALA A 85 -1.90 -17.33 -3.65
CA ALA A 85 -0.79 -18.05 -3.03
C ALA A 85 0.57 -17.65 -3.60
N ARG A 86 0.69 -17.50 -4.93
CA ARG A 86 1.92 -17.01 -5.56
C ARG A 86 2.31 -15.62 -5.07
N VAL A 87 1.34 -14.71 -4.97
CA VAL A 87 1.61 -13.35 -4.46
C VAL A 87 2.05 -13.40 -2.99
N LEU A 88 1.40 -14.22 -2.16
CA LEU A 88 1.77 -14.36 -0.75
C LEU A 88 3.18 -14.92 -0.55
N GLU A 89 3.57 -15.89 -1.37
CA GLU A 89 4.89 -16.54 -1.32
C GLU A 89 5.98 -15.79 -2.08
N SER A 90 5.63 -14.74 -2.83
CA SER A 90 6.61 -13.89 -3.50
C SER A 90 7.52 -13.20 -2.48
N PRO A 91 8.82 -13.04 -2.77
CA PRO A 91 9.76 -12.36 -1.88
C PRO A 91 9.58 -10.83 -1.85
N ALA A 92 8.49 -10.30 -2.44
CA ALA A 92 8.25 -8.88 -2.56
C ALA A 92 7.87 -8.20 -1.22
N ALA A 93 8.14 -6.89 -1.14
CA ALA A 93 7.74 -6.06 -0.01
C ALA A 93 6.22 -6.16 0.24
N VAL A 94 5.80 -6.01 1.50
CA VAL A 94 4.38 -6.16 1.89
C VAL A 94 3.47 -5.21 1.09
N LYS A 95 3.92 -3.98 0.80
CA LYS A 95 3.20 -3.01 -0.02
C LYS A 95 2.97 -3.52 -1.45
N ALA A 96 4.02 -4.04 -2.08
CA ALA A 96 3.93 -4.63 -3.42
C ALA A 96 3.03 -5.87 -3.43
N ARG A 97 3.11 -6.74 -2.41
CA ARG A 97 2.23 -7.90 -2.29
C ARG A 97 0.76 -7.52 -2.10
N ALA A 98 0.46 -6.47 -1.32
CA ALA A 98 -0.90 -6.01 -1.11
C ALA A 98 -1.52 -5.46 -2.40
N SER A 99 -0.80 -4.62 -3.13
CA SER A 99 -1.25 -4.09 -4.42
C SER A 99 -1.47 -5.23 -5.43
N ARG A 100 -0.49 -6.15 -5.58
CA ARG A 100 -0.65 -7.34 -6.43
C ARG A 100 -1.82 -8.24 -6.00
N LEU A 101 -2.07 -8.38 -4.69
CA LEU A 101 -3.21 -9.14 -4.19
C LEU A 101 -4.53 -8.49 -4.57
N SER A 102 -4.62 -7.17 -4.42
CA SER A 102 -5.78 -6.37 -4.83
C SER A 102 -6.08 -6.59 -6.32
N ASP A 103 -5.07 -6.42 -7.18
CA ASP A 103 -5.17 -6.61 -8.63
C ASP A 103 -5.62 -8.04 -8.98
N VAL A 104 -4.94 -9.06 -8.43
CA VAL A 104 -5.27 -10.47 -8.68
C VAL A 104 -6.68 -10.84 -8.25
N ILE A 105 -7.16 -10.26 -7.14
CA ILE A 105 -8.50 -10.52 -6.62
C ILE A 105 -9.55 -9.82 -7.50
N VAL A 106 -9.33 -8.57 -7.89
CA VAL A 106 -10.26 -7.80 -8.73
C VAL A 106 -10.34 -8.38 -10.15
N ASP A 107 -9.22 -8.84 -10.71
CA ASP A 107 -9.16 -9.43 -12.06
C ASP A 107 -9.70 -10.86 -12.13
N SER A 108 -10.11 -11.44 -11.00
CA SER A 108 -10.58 -12.82 -10.94
C SER A 108 -12.09 -12.92 -11.20
N ASP A 109 -12.48 -13.77 -12.15
CA ASP A 109 -13.88 -14.09 -12.44
C ASP A 109 -14.63 -14.73 -11.26
N ASP A 110 -13.95 -15.23 -10.21
CA ASP A 110 -14.60 -15.75 -9.00
C ASP A 110 -15.12 -14.64 -8.06
N VAL A 111 -14.70 -13.40 -8.26
CA VAL A 111 -14.95 -12.26 -7.35
C VAL A 111 -16.05 -11.38 -7.92
N ASP A 112 -17.00 -11.01 -7.06
CA ASP A 112 -18.07 -10.06 -7.40
C ASP A 112 -17.61 -8.62 -7.11
N GLU A 113 -17.10 -8.40 -5.90
CA GLU A 113 -16.69 -7.07 -5.45
C GLU A 113 -15.61 -7.16 -4.36
N LEU A 114 -14.60 -6.28 -4.43
CA LEU A 114 -13.59 -6.07 -3.39
C LEU A 114 -13.86 -4.74 -2.69
N PHE A 115 -13.99 -4.76 -1.36
CA PHE A 115 -14.41 -3.61 -0.56
C PHE A 115 -13.28 -2.93 0.23
N ILE A 116 -12.11 -3.55 0.27
CA ILE A 116 -10.96 -3.01 1.01
C ILE A 116 -9.90 -2.50 0.05
N ASP A 117 -9.28 -1.40 0.44
CA ASP A 117 -8.17 -0.79 -0.26
C ASP A 117 -6.83 -1.48 0.07
N ASP A 118 -5.80 -1.12 -0.71
CA ASP A 118 -4.45 -1.64 -0.57
C ASP A 118 -3.84 -1.32 0.80
N GLU A 119 -4.10 -0.15 1.40
CA GLU A 119 -3.57 0.20 2.73
C GLU A 119 -4.12 -0.74 3.80
N THR A 120 -5.41 -1.05 3.72
CA THR A 120 -6.07 -2.02 4.59
C THR A 120 -5.52 -3.44 4.37
N LEU A 121 -5.26 -3.84 3.11
CA LEU A 121 -4.60 -5.12 2.79
C LEU A 121 -3.18 -5.18 3.36
N ILE A 122 -2.41 -4.10 3.28
CA ILE A 122 -1.06 -4.00 3.87
C ILE A 122 -1.11 -4.24 5.37
N GLU A 123 -2.02 -3.58 6.08
CA GLU A 123 -2.18 -3.74 7.53
C GLU A 123 -2.63 -5.14 7.94
N LEU A 124 -3.33 -5.85 7.05
CA LEU A 124 -3.70 -7.25 7.25
C LEU A 124 -2.48 -8.17 7.04
N LEU A 125 -1.72 -7.97 5.96
CA LEU A 125 -0.53 -8.78 5.65
C LEU A 125 0.62 -8.57 6.64
N LYS A 126 0.78 -7.37 7.22
CA LYS A 126 1.77 -7.14 8.29
C LYS A 126 1.49 -7.96 9.56
N ARG A 127 0.22 -8.33 9.79
CA ARG A 127 -0.24 -9.11 10.95
C ARG A 127 -0.32 -10.60 10.68
N TRP A 128 -0.10 -11.02 9.43
CA TRP A 128 -0.19 -12.39 8.94
C TRP A 128 1.18 -13.07 8.99
#